data_AF-A0A562NR58-F1
#
_entry.id   AF-A0A562NR58-F1
#
_cell.length_a   1.000
_cell.length_b   1.000
_cell.length_c   1.000
_cell.angle_alpha   90.00
_cell.angle_beta   90.00
_cell.angle_gamma   90.00
#
_symmetry.space_group_name_H-M   'P 1'
#
loop_
_entity.id
_entity.type
_entity.pdbx_description
1 polymer ?
#
loop_
_entity_poly.entity_id
_entity_poly.type
_entity_poly.pdbx_seq_one_letter_code
_entity_poly.pdbx_strand_id
1 'polypeptide(L)'
;MDTIFKGAARRLDDLDLPRLGARIGVGEDEIHAFLDVETGGHGFDAQGRPIILFEPHVFFRNLSGAARAQAVAAGLAYPRWGEKPYPRDSYPRLKAACAIDETAALRSASWGLGQVLGENFKAAGFLTVQAMVEAMMEDEALQLAAAVNFIAANRLDDKLRNHDWAGFAKGYNGASYRKNAYDTRLADAFRKWSRIKDTPWQPVAPAQPPQPAPVPTPQAPQLNGPTPSLPKAEPGKSTDRSGLWAAVLAPLVAAILSLFRKAPSLFRKAKP
;
A
#
# COMPACT_ATOMS: atom_id res chain seq x y z
N MET A 1 8.66 -17.25 8.01
CA MET A 1 7.53 -17.37 7.06
C MET A 1 7.69 -18.64 6.23
N ASP A 2 6.61 -19.29 5.76
CA ASP A 2 6.74 -20.36 4.75
C ASP A 2 7.29 -19.76 3.44
N THR A 3 8.37 -20.34 2.91
CA THR A 3 9.09 -19.82 1.73
C THR A 3 8.53 -20.32 0.40
N ILE A 4 7.42 -21.08 0.42
CA ILE A 4 6.69 -21.42 -0.81
C ILE A 4 5.88 -20.23 -1.36
N PHE A 5 5.57 -19.25 -0.51
CA PHE A 5 4.81 -18.04 -0.83
C PHE A 5 3.46 -18.29 -1.53
N LYS A 6 2.68 -19.22 -0.97
CA LYS A 6 1.34 -19.57 -1.46
C LYS A 6 0.33 -19.49 -0.34
N GLY A 7 -0.86 -19.02 -0.67
CA GLY A 7 -2.04 -18.97 0.20
C GLY A 7 -3.27 -19.40 -0.60
N ALA A 8 -4.45 -18.89 -0.23
CA ALA A 8 -5.69 -19.20 -0.96
C ALA A 8 -5.73 -18.68 -2.40
N ALA A 9 -4.95 -17.63 -2.73
CA ALA A 9 -4.88 -17.02 -4.05
C ALA A 9 -6.24 -16.63 -4.65
N ARG A 10 -7.16 -16.09 -3.82
CA ARG A 10 -8.49 -15.65 -4.25
C ARG A 10 -8.41 -14.49 -5.23
N ARG A 11 -9.22 -14.55 -6.29
CA ARG A 11 -9.29 -13.49 -7.30
C ARG A 11 -10.20 -12.36 -6.85
N LEU A 12 -9.99 -11.17 -7.43
CA LEU A 12 -10.89 -10.03 -7.26
C LEU A 12 -12.33 -10.41 -7.64
N ASP A 13 -13.28 -9.98 -6.82
CA ASP A 13 -14.68 -9.94 -7.17
C ASP A 13 -15.02 -8.58 -7.81
N ASP A 14 -16.02 -8.54 -8.70
CA ASP A 14 -16.42 -7.30 -9.40
C ASP A 14 -16.75 -6.16 -8.41
N LEU A 15 -17.30 -6.49 -7.24
CA LEU A 15 -17.67 -5.51 -6.22
C LEU A 15 -16.48 -4.93 -5.43
N ASP A 16 -15.29 -5.55 -5.50
CA ASP A 16 -14.12 -5.06 -4.77
C ASP A 16 -13.62 -3.73 -5.32
N LEU A 17 -13.66 -3.56 -6.64
CA LEU A 17 -13.15 -2.38 -7.32
C LEU A 17 -13.93 -1.10 -6.94
N PRO A 18 -15.26 -1.01 -7.12
CA PRO A 18 -16.00 0.18 -6.72
C PRO A 18 -15.98 0.37 -5.19
N ARG A 19 -16.04 -0.72 -4.41
CA ARG A 19 -16.03 -0.65 -2.94
C ARG A 19 -14.71 -0.09 -2.40
N LEU A 20 -13.57 -0.53 -2.94
CA LEU A 20 -12.26 -0.07 -2.49
C LEU A 20 -11.91 1.31 -3.08
N GLY A 21 -12.31 1.59 -4.32
CA GLY A 21 -12.18 2.92 -4.94
C GLY A 21 -12.90 4.00 -4.14
N ALA A 22 -14.12 3.73 -3.68
CA ALA A 22 -14.91 4.67 -2.89
C ALA A 22 -14.20 5.14 -1.60
N ARG A 23 -13.29 4.34 -1.03
CA ARG A 23 -12.52 4.71 0.17
C ARG A 23 -11.57 5.89 -0.05
N ILE A 24 -11.16 6.12 -1.29
CA ILE A 24 -10.31 7.26 -1.70
C ILE A 24 -11.06 8.23 -2.64
N GLY A 25 -12.39 8.06 -2.76
CA GLY A 25 -13.26 8.94 -3.52
C GLY A 25 -13.12 8.83 -5.04
N VAL A 26 -12.76 7.65 -5.56
CA VAL A 26 -12.70 7.36 -7.01
C VAL A 26 -13.67 6.23 -7.37
N GLY A 27 -14.00 6.09 -8.65
CA GLY A 27 -14.81 5.00 -9.18
C GLY A 27 -13.96 3.77 -9.54
N GLU A 28 -14.61 2.75 -10.09
CA GLU A 28 -13.88 1.55 -10.53
C GLU A 28 -13.02 1.80 -11.78
N ASP A 29 -13.35 2.81 -12.60
CA ASP A 29 -12.56 3.20 -13.77
C ASP A 29 -11.13 3.59 -13.43
N GLU A 30 -10.94 4.43 -12.41
CA GLU A 30 -9.60 4.82 -11.96
C GLU A 30 -8.83 3.62 -11.39
N ILE A 31 -9.52 2.73 -10.68
CA ILE A 31 -8.91 1.53 -10.12
C ILE A 31 -8.51 0.56 -11.24
N HIS A 32 -9.39 0.31 -12.21
CA HIS A 32 -9.08 -0.48 -13.38
C HIS A 32 -7.89 0.10 -14.18
N ALA A 33 -7.87 1.41 -14.39
CA ALA A 33 -6.75 2.08 -15.06
C ALA A 33 -5.43 1.87 -14.33
N PHE A 34 -5.43 2.02 -13.00
CA PHE A 34 -4.29 1.74 -12.15
C PHE A 34 -3.82 0.28 -12.28
N LEU A 35 -4.74 -0.69 -12.18
CA LEU A 35 -4.40 -2.11 -12.21
C LEU A 35 -3.92 -2.62 -13.58
N ASP A 36 -4.51 -2.11 -14.68
CA ASP A 36 -4.07 -2.43 -16.05
C ASP A 36 -2.61 -2.00 -16.28
N VAL A 37 -2.18 -0.90 -15.65
CA VAL A 37 -0.82 -0.37 -15.81
C VAL A 37 0.20 -1.09 -14.93
N GLU A 38 -0.15 -1.42 -13.69
CA GLU A 38 0.78 -2.05 -12.74
C GLU A 38 1.00 -3.54 -13.01
N THR A 39 -0.08 -4.32 -13.17
CA THR A 39 0.01 -5.79 -13.27
C THR A 39 -0.78 -6.38 -14.43
N GLY A 40 -1.51 -5.57 -15.20
CA GLY A 40 -2.44 -6.08 -16.20
C GLY A 40 -3.65 -6.77 -15.57
N GLY A 41 -4.08 -6.30 -14.40
CA GLY A 41 -5.35 -6.68 -13.77
C GLY A 41 -5.35 -8.00 -12.97
N HIS A 42 -4.19 -8.63 -12.72
CA HIS A 42 -4.13 -9.84 -11.89
C HIS A 42 -2.91 -9.83 -10.96
N GLY A 43 -3.09 -10.36 -9.76
CA GLY A 43 -2.13 -10.29 -8.68
C GLY A 43 -1.36 -11.58 -8.41
N PHE A 44 -1.78 -12.70 -9.01
CA PHE A 44 -1.15 -14.01 -8.84
C PHE A 44 -0.59 -14.57 -10.15
N ASP A 45 0.60 -15.18 -10.06
CA ASP A 45 1.22 -15.92 -11.15
C ASP A 45 0.53 -17.28 -11.43
N ALA A 46 0.99 -17.99 -12.46
CA ALA A 46 0.44 -19.29 -12.84
C ALA A 46 0.67 -20.40 -11.79
N GLN A 47 1.48 -20.18 -10.77
CA GLN A 47 1.71 -21.09 -9.65
C GLN A 47 0.88 -20.74 -8.42
N GLY A 48 0.04 -19.70 -8.47
CA GLY A 48 -0.76 -19.20 -7.35
C GLY A 48 0.07 -18.41 -6.33
N ARG A 49 1.24 -17.88 -6.73
CA ARG A 49 2.05 -17.01 -5.87
C ARG A 49 1.78 -15.55 -6.22
N PRO A 50 1.84 -14.60 -5.28
CA PRO A 50 1.76 -13.19 -5.61
C PRO A 50 2.78 -12.81 -6.69
N ILE A 51 2.38 -12.00 -7.67
CA ILE A 51 3.34 -11.44 -8.62
C ILE A 51 4.28 -10.52 -7.84
N ILE A 52 5.59 -10.76 -7.96
CA ILE A 52 6.59 -9.99 -7.24
C ILE A 52 7.72 -9.48 -8.13
N LEU A 53 8.20 -8.29 -7.79
CA LEU A 53 9.47 -7.77 -8.26
C LEU A 53 10.41 -7.59 -7.08
N PHE A 54 11.47 -8.40 -7.01
CA PHE A 54 12.54 -8.23 -6.01
C PHE A 54 13.54 -7.18 -6.50
N GLU A 55 13.84 -6.19 -5.65
CA GLU A 55 14.68 -5.04 -5.98
C GLU A 55 16.01 -5.06 -5.21
N PRO A 56 17.14 -5.45 -5.84
CA PRO A 56 18.43 -5.58 -5.15
C PRO A 56 18.96 -4.28 -4.51
N HIS A 57 18.59 -3.13 -5.06
CA HIS A 57 18.96 -1.83 -4.50
C HIS A 57 18.12 -1.43 -3.29
N VAL A 58 16.88 -1.92 -3.21
CA VAL A 58 16.06 -1.84 -2.00
C VAL A 58 16.63 -2.77 -0.92
N PHE A 59 17.06 -3.97 -1.30
CA PHE A 59 17.71 -4.91 -0.37
C PHE A 59 19.01 -4.35 0.16
N PHE A 60 19.83 -3.74 -0.70
CA PHE A 60 21.04 -3.04 -0.28
C PHE A 60 20.76 -1.99 0.81
N ARG A 61 19.77 -1.11 0.63
CA ARG A 61 19.46 -0.05 1.62
C ARG A 61 18.84 -0.59 2.91
N ASN A 62 18.10 -1.71 2.84
CA ASN A 62 17.48 -2.34 4.02
C ASN A 62 18.46 -3.18 4.85
N LEU A 63 19.65 -3.51 4.32
CA LEU A 63 20.70 -4.23 5.03
C LEU A 63 21.76 -3.28 5.60
N SER A 64 22.60 -3.79 6.51
CA SER A 64 23.84 -3.13 6.94
C SER A 64 24.89 -4.17 7.36
N GLY A 65 26.13 -3.75 7.63
CA GLY A 65 27.18 -4.61 8.20
C GLY A 65 27.45 -5.90 7.41
N ALA A 66 27.63 -7.00 8.14
CA ALA A 66 27.96 -8.32 7.58
C ALA A 66 26.88 -8.84 6.62
N ALA A 67 25.60 -8.62 6.93
CA ALA A 67 24.49 -9.06 6.09
C ALA A 67 24.51 -8.35 4.72
N ARG A 68 24.78 -7.03 4.69
CA ARG A 68 24.95 -6.29 3.42
C ARG A 68 26.15 -6.81 2.64
N ALA A 69 27.29 -7.04 3.30
CA ALA A 69 28.49 -7.56 2.64
C ALA A 69 28.24 -8.94 2.01
N GLN A 70 27.58 -9.85 2.74
CA GLN A 70 27.18 -11.17 2.26
C GLN A 70 26.23 -11.07 1.05
N ALA A 71 25.21 -10.21 1.11
CA ALA A 71 24.26 -10.03 0.01
C ALA A 71 24.91 -9.45 -1.25
N VAL A 72 25.86 -8.52 -1.10
CA VAL A 72 26.65 -7.98 -2.22
C VAL A 72 27.54 -9.05 -2.83
N ALA A 73 28.26 -9.83 -2.01
CA ALA A 73 29.10 -10.93 -2.48
C ALA A 73 28.29 -12.02 -3.22
N ALA A 74 27.06 -12.30 -2.76
CA ALA A 74 26.13 -13.21 -3.41
C ALA A 74 25.43 -12.60 -4.67
N GLY A 75 25.68 -11.33 -5.00
CA GLY A 75 25.04 -10.65 -6.12
C GLY A 75 23.54 -10.36 -5.93
N LEU A 76 23.05 -10.41 -4.69
CA LEU A 76 21.65 -10.18 -4.30
C LEU A 76 21.36 -8.72 -3.95
N ALA A 77 22.39 -7.91 -3.69
CA ALA A 77 22.27 -6.50 -3.35
C ALA A 77 23.30 -5.65 -4.11
N TYR A 78 22.88 -4.48 -4.60
CA TYR A 78 23.75 -3.48 -5.23
C TYR A 78 23.15 -2.07 -5.10
N PRO A 79 23.96 -1.01 -4.97
CA PRO A 79 23.47 0.30 -4.53
C PRO A 79 22.61 1.06 -5.55
N ARG A 80 22.78 0.85 -6.86
CA ARG A 80 22.09 1.63 -7.88
C ARG A 80 21.02 0.81 -8.58
N TRP A 81 19.89 1.44 -8.86
CA TRP A 81 18.84 0.84 -9.69
C TRP A 81 19.37 0.57 -11.12
N GLY A 82 18.95 -0.55 -11.70
CA GLY A 82 19.25 -0.89 -13.09
C GLY A 82 20.67 -1.37 -13.38
N GLU A 83 21.49 -1.68 -12.36
CA GLU A 83 22.84 -2.25 -12.59
C GLU A 83 22.81 -3.59 -13.32
N LYS A 84 21.73 -4.38 -13.13
CA LYS A 84 21.51 -5.65 -13.81
C LYS A 84 20.04 -5.78 -14.23
N PRO A 85 19.74 -6.47 -15.35
CA PRO A 85 18.38 -6.82 -15.71
C PRO A 85 17.69 -7.62 -14.61
N TYR A 86 16.39 -7.40 -14.45
CA TYR A 86 15.54 -8.19 -13.58
C TYR A 86 15.23 -9.55 -14.23
N PRO A 87 15.24 -10.65 -13.45
CA PRO A 87 14.83 -11.95 -13.95
C PRO A 87 13.30 -11.96 -14.15
N ARG A 88 12.82 -12.89 -14.97
CA ARG A 88 11.37 -13.10 -15.13
C ARG A 88 10.70 -13.59 -13.84
N ASP A 89 11.39 -14.45 -13.07
CA ASP A 89 10.92 -14.92 -11.77
C ASP A 89 11.82 -14.35 -10.66
N SER A 90 11.24 -13.54 -9.77
CA SER A 90 11.94 -12.94 -8.63
C SER A 90 12.09 -13.90 -7.45
N TYR A 91 11.30 -14.97 -7.37
CA TYR A 91 11.25 -15.84 -6.19
C TYR A 91 12.57 -16.55 -5.84
N PRO A 92 13.37 -17.05 -6.79
CA PRO A 92 14.69 -17.60 -6.47
C PRO A 92 15.60 -16.58 -5.77
N ARG A 93 15.58 -15.32 -6.21
CA ARG A 93 16.36 -14.24 -5.57
C ARG A 93 15.80 -13.89 -4.20
N LEU A 94 14.47 -13.77 -4.08
CA LEU A 94 13.82 -13.49 -2.80
C LEU A 94 14.15 -14.57 -1.76
N LYS A 95 14.06 -15.86 -2.12
CA LYS A 95 14.39 -16.97 -1.21
C LYS A 95 15.85 -16.93 -0.76
N ALA A 96 16.78 -16.67 -1.68
CA ALA A 96 18.19 -16.51 -1.34
C ALA A 96 18.43 -15.28 -0.43
N ALA A 97 17.71 -14.19 -0.64
CA ALA A 97 17.76 -13.00 0.19
C ALA A 97 17.18 -13.26 1.60
N CYS A 98 16.06 -14.00 1.71
CA CYS A 98 15.47 -14.38 2.99
C CYS A 98 16.40 -15.23 3.86
N ALA A 99 17.29 -16.02 3.24
CA ALA A 99 18.31 -16.78 3.97
C ALA A 99 19.41 -15.91 4.59
N ILE A 100 19.53 -14.64 4.16
CA ILE A 100 20.45 -13.65 4.75
C ILE A 100 19.72 -12.82 5.80
N ASP A 101 18.58 -12.23 5.43
CA ASP A 101 17.72 -11.46 6.32
C ASP A 101 16.30 -11.45 5.75
N GLU A 102 15.41 -12.23 6.37
CA GLU A 102 14.00 -12.38 5.93
C GLU A 102 13.28 -11.03 5.89
N THR A 103 13.35 -10.23 6.96
CA THR A 103 12.58 -8.99 7.04
C THR A 103 13.06 -7.98 6.01
N ALA A 104 14.37 -7.82 5.84
CA ALA A 104 14.93 -6.93 4.82
C ALA A 104 14.58 -7.42 3.41
N ALA A 105 14.60 -8.73 3.16
CA ALA A 105 14.24 -9.31 1.87
C ALA A 105 12.78 -9.05 1.50
N LEU A 106 11.84 -9.29 2.43
CA LEU A 106 10.41 -9.05 2.22
C LEU A 106 10.10 -7.56 1.99
N ARG A 107 10.81 -6.67 2.68
CA ARG A 107 10.72 -5.21 2.44
C ARG A 107 11.20 -4.78 1.05
N SER A 108 12.01 -5.63 0.43
CA SER A 108 12.70 -5.32 -0.83
C SER A 108 12.03 -5.90 -2.06
N ALA A 109 10.77 -6.33 -1.95
CA ALA A 109 9.97 -6.76 -3.07
C ALA A 109 8.66 -5.97 -3.15
N SER A 110 8.21 -5.68 -4.36
CA SER A 110 6.83 -5.27 -4.65
C SER A 110 5.92 -6.49 -4.71
N TRP A 111 4.69 -6.35 -4.22
CA TRP A 111 3.79 -7.49 -4.03
C TRP A 111 2.43 -7.30 -4.68
N GLY A 112 2.00 -8.33 -5.42
CA GLY A 112 0.63 -8.51 -5.89
C GLY A 112 0.14 -7.44 -6.86
N LEU A 113 -1.18 -7.34 -6.95
CA LEU A 113 -1.95 -6.58 -7.93
C LEU A 113 -1.57 -5.10 -8.05
N GLY A 114 -1.28 -4.44 -6.92
CA GLY A 114 -0.85 -3.04 -6.88
C GLY A 114 0.66 -2.84 -6.83
N GLN A 115 1.48 -3.90 -6.80
CA GLN A 115 2.93 -3.81 -6.72
C GLN A 115 3.46 -2.89 -5.59
N VAL A 116 2.78 -2.85 -4.44
CA VAL A 116 3.24 -2.06 -3.29
C VAL A 116 4.54 -2.67 -2.75
N LEU A 117 5.60 -1.86 -2.69
CA LEU A 117 6.90 -2.26 -2.15
C LEU A 117 6.80 -2.55 -0.65
N GLY A 118 7.31 -3.70 -0.21
CA GLY A 118 7.14 -4.21 1.15
C GLY A 118 7.69 -3.30 2.26
N GLU A 119 8.65 -2.43 1.96
CA GLU A 119 9.12 -1.41 2.92
C GLU A 119 8.01 -0.43 3.35
N ASN A 120 6.96 -0.31 2.54
CA ASN A 120 5.79 0.53 2.79
C ASN A 120 4.66 -0.18 3.54
N PHE A 121 4.91 -1.34 4.16
CA PHE A 121 3.90 -2.14 4.85
C PHE A 121 3.02 -1.33 5.82
N LYS A 122 3.58 -0.34 6.52
CA LYS A 122 2.83 0.56 7.41
C LYS A 122 1.83 1.43 6.66
N ALA A 123 2.27 2.06 5.57
CA ALA A 123 1.40 2.86 4.71
C ALA A 123 0.35 1.98 4.00
N ALA A 124 0.68 0.72 3.73
CA ALA A 124 -0.24 -0.29 3.23
C ALA A 124 -1.26 -0.80 4.27
N GLY A 125 -1.12 -0.41 5.55
CA GLY A 125 -2.06 -0.74 6.63
C GLY A 125 -1.67 -1.96 7.49
N PHE A 126 -0.42 -2.41 7.43
CA PHE A 126 0.06 -3.58 8.17
C PHE A 126 1.02 -3.22 9.30
N LEU A 127 1.06 -4.05 10.35
CA LEU A 127 1.98 -3.89 11.48
C LEU A 127 3.39 -4.41 11.20
N THR A 128 3.52 -5.39 10.31
CA THR A 128 4.79 -5.98 9.88
C THR A 128 4.76 -6.27 8.38
N VAL A 129 5.92 -6.41 7.76
CA VAL A 129 6.01 -6.81 6.35
C VAL A 129 5.57 -8.26 6.16
N GLN A 130 5.78 -9.13 7.16
CA GLN A 130 5.30 -10.50 7.16
C GLN A 130 3.76 -10.55 7.04
N ALA A 131 3.06 -9.78 7.88
CA ALA A 131 1.61 -9.70 7.84
C ALA A 131 1.10 -9.14 6.49
N MET A 132 1.83 -8.18 5.90
CA MET A 132 1.55 -7.73 4.54
C MET A 132 1.68 -8.88 3.55
N VAL A 133 2.80 -9.60 3.55
CA VAL A 133 3.07 -10.70 2.61
C VAL A 133 2.07 -11.84 2.77
N GLU A 134 1.71 -12.20 4.00
CA GLU A 134 0.65 -13.16 4.28
C GLU A 134 -0.67 -12.75 3.61
N ALA A 135 -1.11 -11.50 3.80
CA ALA A 135 -2.31 -10.99 3.15
C ALA A 135 -2.22 -10.99 1.61
N MET A 136 -1.04 -10.70 1.05
CA MET A 136 -0.82 -10.75 -0.40
C MET A 136 -1.00 -12.16 -0.97
N MET A 137 -0.69 -13.21 -0.21
CA MET A 137 -0.84 -14.60 -0.65
C MET A 137 -2.30 -15.09 -0.65
N GLU A 138 -3.18 -14.44 0.11
CA GLU A 138 -4.53 -14.92 0.34
C GLU A 138 -5.54 -14.44 -0.70
N ASP A 139 -5.48 -13.17 -1.10
CA ASP A 139 -6.60 -12.53 -1.79
C ASP A 139 -6.20 -11.27 -2.57
N GLU A 140 -6.59 -11.16 -3.85
CA GLU A 140 -6.38 -9.94 -4.65
C GLU A 140 -7.13 -8.72 -4.09
N ALA A 141 -8.26 -8.92 -3.38
CA ALA A 141 -8.96 -7.84 -2.68
C ALA A 141 -8.10 -7.25 -1.55
N LEU A 142 -7.32 -8.07 -0.86
CA LEU A 142 -6.35 -7.62 0.15
C LEU A 142 -5.15 -6.91 -0.49
N GLN A 143 -4.69 -7.39 -1.65
CA GLN A 143 -3.65 -6.72 -2.44
C GLN A 143 -4.12 -5.33 -2.91
N LEU A 144 -5.35 -5.22 -3.40
CA LEU A 144 -5.95 -3.94 -3.79
C LEU A 144 -6.15 -3.02 -2.58
N ALA A 145 -6.66 -3.55 -1.46
CA ALA A 145 -6.84 -2.77 -0.25
C ALA A 145 -5.53 -2.16 0.27
N ALA A 146 -4.43 -2.91 0.18
CA ALA A 146 -3.09 -2.43 0.51
C ALA A 146 -2.61 -1.29 -0.40
N ALA A 147 -2.86 -1.42 -1.71
CA ALA A 147 -2.56 -0.36 -2.68
C ALA A 147 -3.38 0.91 -2.41
N VAL A 148 -4.68 0.78 -2.15
CA VAL A 148 -5.56 1.90 -1.79
C VAL A 148 -5.10 2.58 -0.50
N ASN A 149 -4.72 1.81 0.53
CA ASN A 149 -4.15 2.35 1.76
C ASN A 149 -2.86 3.14 1.49
N PHE A 150 -1.97 2.58 0.68
CA PHE A 150 -0.71 3.24 0.30
C PHE A 150 -0.95 4.54 -0.48
N ILE A 151 -1.90 4.55 -1.42
CA ILE A 151 -2.31 5.74 -2.19
C ILE A 151 -2.80 6.84 -1.24
N ALA A 152 -3.68 6.51 -0.29
CA ALA A 152 -4.21 7.45 0.69
C ALA A 152 -3.11 7.98 1.62
N ALA A 153 -2.27 7.08 2.16
CA ALA A 153 -1.20 7.44 3.09
C ALA A 153 -0.16 8.39 2.47
N ASN A 154 0.07 8.28 1.16
CA ASN A 154 0.99 9.12 0.42
C ASN A 154 0.31 10.32 -0.27
N ARG A 155 -0.99 10.53 -0.02
CA ARG A 155 -1.78 11.63 -0.59
C ARG A 155 -1.71 11.66 -2.12
N LEU A 156 -1.87 10.50 -2.73
CA LEU A 156 -1.94 10.32 -4.19
C LEU A 156 -3.38 10.21 -4.69
N ASP A 157 -4.34 10.10 -3.77
CA ASP A 157 -5.77 10.02 -4.03
C ASP A 157 -6.32 11.29 -4.70
N ASP A 158 -5.78 12.48 -4.39
CA ASP A 158 -6.14 13.72 -5.07
C ASP A 158 -5.74 13.68 -6.55
N LYS A 159 -4.65 13.00 -6.90
CA LYS A 159 -4.19 12.88 -8.27
C LYS A 159 -5.10 11.99 -9.10
N LEU A 160 -5.57 10.88 -8.52
CA LEU A 160 -6.57 10.04 -9.17
C LEU A 160 -7.90 10.78 -9.33
N ARG A 161 -8.41 11.42 -8.28
CA ARG A 161 -9.67 12.18 -8.35
C ARG A 161 -9.67 13.30 -9.38
N ASN A 162 -8.53 13.94 -9.59
CA ASN A 162 -8.37 15.02 -10.56
C ASN A 162 -7.86 14.53 -11.93
N HIS A 163 -7.71 13.22 -12.13
CA HIS A 163 -7.10 12.61 -13.32
C HIS A 163 -5.72 13.22 -13.68
N ASP A 164 -4.95 13.64 -12.67
CA ASP A 164 -3.55 14.07 -12.82
C ASP A 164 -2.64 12.84 -12.91
N TRP A 165 -2.68 12.17 -14.07
CA TRP A 165 -1.94 10.93 -14.32
C TRP A 165 -0.42 11.11 -14.21
N ALA A 166 0.09 12.28 -14.59
CA ALA A 166 1.50 12.61 -14.47
C ALA A 166 1.90 12.79 -12.99
N GLY A 167 1.09 13.50 -12.21
CA GLY A 167 1.27 13.64 -10.77
C GLY A 167 1.20 12.30 -10.04
N PHE A 168 0.18 11.48 -10.38
CA PHE A 168 0.02 10.15 -9.81
C PHE A 168 1.22 9.25 -10.15
N ALA A 169 1.56 9.10 -11.43
CA ALA A 169 2.68 8.25 -11.87
C ALA A 169 4.02 8.69 -11.27
N LYS A 170 4.26 10.00 -11.15
CA LYS A 170 5.46 10.52 -10.49
C LYS A 170 5.50 10.15 -9.00
N GLY A 171 4.36 10.22 -8.32
CA GLY A 171 4.25 9.90 -6.90
C GLY A 171 4.35 8.39 -6.63
N TYR A 172 3.70 7.58 -7.47
CA TYR A 172 3.62 6.12 -7.31
C TYR A 172 4.86 5.39 -7.84
N ASN A 173 5.26 5.66 -9.09
CA ASN A 173 6.36 4.98 -9.78
C ASN A 173 7.70 5.75 -9.70
N GLY A 174 7.70 6.98 -9.16
CA GLY A 174 8.88 7.81 -8.95
C GLY A 174 9.28 8.71 -10.12
N ALA A 175 10.35 9.48 -9.94
CA ALA A 175 10.75 10.55 -10.88
C ALA A 175 11.07 10.08 -12.32
N SER A 176 11.37 8.79 -12.51
CA SER A 176 11.66 8.20 -13.82
C SER A 176 10.42 7.66 -14.55
N TYR A 177 9.20 7.90 -14.04
CA TYR A 177 7.96 7.32 -14.57
C TYR A 177 7.78 7.50 -16.10
N ARG A 178 8.23 8.63 -16.66
CA ARG A 178 8.13 8.91 -18.10
C ARG A 178 8.90 7.93 -18.98
N LYS A 179 9.96 7.30 -18.47
CA LYS A 179 10.75 6.31 -19.23
C LYS A 179 9.91 5.12 -19.67
N ASN A 180 8.87 4.79 -18.91
CA ASN A 180 7.94 3.69 -19.17
C ASN A 180 6.52 4.18 -19.53
N ALA A 181 6.38 5.47 -19.85
CA ALA A 181 5.12 6.12 -20.23
C ALA A 181 3.94 5.85 -19.26
N TYR A 182 4.22 5.77 -17.95
CA TYR A 182 3.19 5.44 -16.96
C TYR A 182 1.99 6.40 -17.01
N ASP A 183 2.24 7.69 -17.14
CA ASP A 183 1.19 8.71 -17.27
C ASP A 183 0.27 8.48 -18.46
N THR A 184 0.86 8.26 -19.65
CA THR A 184 0.10 8.05 -20.88
C THR A 184 -0.68 6.75 -20.81
N ARG A 185 -0.07 5.68 -20.28
CA ARG A 185 -0.73 4.39 -20.11
C ARG A 185 -1.91 4.46 -19.13
N LEU A 186 -1.78 5.20 -18.03
CA LEU A 186 -2.88 5.43 -17.07
C LEU A 186 -4.02 6.21 -17.73
N ALA A 187 -3.70 7.31 -18.43
CA ALA A 187 -4.70 8.10 -19.13
C ALA A 187 -5.44 7.29 -20.20
N ASP A 188 -4.72 6.46 -20.95
CA ASP A 188 -5.27 5.62 -22.01
C ASP A 188 -6.16 4.50 -21.44
N ALA A 189 -5.71 3.87 -20.35
CA ALA A 189 -6.49 2.85 -19.65
C ALA A 189 -7.78 3.46 -19.07
N PHE A 190 -7.70 4.63 -18.44
CA PHE A 190 -8.90 5.32 -17.94
C PHE A 190 -9.91 5.62 -19.05
N ARG A 191 -9.45 6.16 -20.20
CA ARG A 191 -10.34 6.43 -21.36
C ARG A 191 -11.00 5.17 -21.93
N LYS A 192 -10.37 4.00 -21.76
CA LYS A 192 -10.95 2.70 -22.15
C LYS A 192 -12.05 2.32 -21.16
N TRP A 193 -11.77 2.37 -19.86
CA TRP A 193 -12.69 1.96 -18.80
C TRP A 193 -13.91 2.88 -18.69
N SER A 194 -13.73 4.19 -18.88
CA SER A 194 -14.82 5.18 -18.88
C SER A 194 -15.87 5.02 -20.00
N ARG A 195 -15.72 4.02 -20.87
CA ARG A 195 -16.68 3.65 -21.92
C ARG A 195 -17.38 2.32 -21.63
N ILE A 196 -16.94 1.63 -20.59
CA ILE A 196 -17.53 0.41 -20.07
C ILE A 196 -18.52 0.82 -18.99
N LYS A 197 -19.62 0.08 -18.86
CA LYS A 197 -20.63 0.38 -17.85
C LYS A 197 -20.14 -0.09 -16.49
N ASP A 198 -20.17 0.81 -15.52
CA ASP A 198 -19.86 0.53 -14.12
C ASP A 198 -20.71 -0.62 -13.54
N THR A 199 -20.05 -1.43 -12.71
CA THR A 199 -20.63 -2.38 -11.78
C THR A 199 -21.56 -1.65 -10.82
N PRO A 200 -22.86 -2.01 -10.77
CA PRO A 200 -23.79 -1.37 -9.86
C PRO A 200 -23.36 -1.57 -8.41
N TRP A 201 -22.84 -0.51 -7.81
CA TRP A 201 -22.47 -0.49 -6.39
C TRP A 201 -23.03 0.76 -5.74
N GLN A 202 -23.73 0.54 -4.63
CA GLN A 202 -24.23 1.59 -3.76
C GLN A 202 -23.48 1.46 -2.44
N PRO A 203 -22.87 2.54 -1.91
CA PRO A 203 -22.38 2.53 -0.54
C PRO A 203 -23.56 2.17 0.36
N VAL A 204 -23.49 1.01 1.02
CA VAL A 204 -24.46 0.71 2.08
C VAL A 204 -24.21 1.77 3.15
N ALA A 205 -25.20 2.63 3.40
CA ALA A 205 -25.13 3.57 4.52
C ALA A 205 -24.74 2.76 5.77
N PRO A 206 -23.79 3.22 6.60
CA PRO A 206 -23.43 2.48 7.80
C PRO A 206 -24.72 2.18 8.55
N ALA A 207 -24.94 0.90 8.89
CA ALA A 207 -26.10 0.51 9.68
C ALA A 207 -26.17 1.45 10.87
N GLN A 208 -27.26 2.20 10.99
CA GLN A 208 -27.48 3.02 12.18
C GLN A 208 -27.28 2.08 13.38
N PRO A 209 -26.53 2.50 14.42
CA PRO A 209 -26.49 1.73 15.66
C PRO A 209 -27.93 1.38 16.02
N PRO A 210 -28.24 0.13 16.43
CA PRO A 210 -29.58 -0.22 16.82
C PRO A 210 -30.09 0.85 17.78
N GLN A 211 -31.17 1.53 17.40
CA GLN A 211 -31.82 2.45 18.32
C GLN A 211 -32.09 1.66 19.60
N PRO A 212 -31.69 2.17 20.78
CA PRO A 212 -32.01 1.49 22.03
C PRO A 212 -33.51 1.22 22.01
N ALA A 213 -33.90 -0.05 22.14
CA ALA A 213 -35.30 -0.38 22.36
C ALA A 213 -35.81 0.50 23.52
N PRO A 214 -37.02 1.07 23.46
CA PRO A 214 -37.56 1.82 24.58
C PRO A 214 -37.49 0.94 25.81
N VAL A 215 -36.64 1.34 26.76
CA VAL A 215 -36.46 0.62 28.02
C VAL A 215 -37.85 0.58 28.67
N PRO A 216 -38.41 -0.60 28.97
CA PRO A 216 -39.63 -0.68 29.75
C PRO A 216 -39.38 0.05 31.05
N THR A 217 -40.14 1.10 31.33
CA THR A 217 -40.06 1.83 32.59
C THR A 217 -40.21 0.80 33.72
N PRO A 218 -39.23 0.66 34.62
CA PRO A 218 -39.39 -0.24 35.75
C PRO A 218 -40.60 0.22 36.56
N GLN A 219 -41.64 -0.62 36.64
CA GLN A 219 -42.68 -0.41 37.65
C GLN A 219 -42.01 -0.50 39.01
N ALA A 220 -42.09 0.59 39.78
CA ALA A 220 -41.52 0.66 41.11
C ALA A 220 -42.08 -0.50 41.98
N PRO A 221 -41.23 -1.31 42.62
CA PRO A 221 -41.67 -2.26 43.63
C PRO A 221 -42.33 -1.49 44.77
N GLN A 222 -43.58 -1.81 45.09
CA GLN A 222 -44.22 -1.30 46.31
C GLN A 222 -43.52 -1.92 47.53
N LEU A 223 -42.64 -1.15 48.16
CA LEU A 223 -41.99 -1.50 49.43
C LEU A 223 -42.90 -1.10 50.59
N ASN A 224 -43.76 -2.01 51.02
CA ASN A 224 -44.41 -1.94 52.33
C ASN A 224 -43.46 -2.53 53.38
N GLY A 225 -42.70 -1.66 54.06
CA GLY A 225 -41.87 -2.07 55.20
C GLY A 225 -41.15 -0.87 55.84
N PRO A 226 -41.14 -0.74 57.18
CA PRO A 226 -40.63 0.45 57.85
C PRO A 226 -39.10 0.52 57.85
N THR A 227 -38.62 1.74 57.57
CA THR A 227 -37.21 2.16 57.47
C THR A 227 -36.50 2.17 58.82
N PRO A 228 -35.24 1.68 58.89
CA PRO A 228 -34.25 2.16 59.85
C PRO A 228 -33.26 3.11 59.17
N SER A 229 -32.89 4.16 59.88
CA SER A 229 -32.08 5.30 59.44
C SER A 229 -30.60 5.19 59.86
N LEU A 230 -29.76 6.01 59.17
CA LEU A 230 -28.38 6.48 59.44
C LEU A 230 -27.27 5.89 58.56
N PRO A 231 -26.13 6.59 58.34
CA PRO A 231 -25.88 8.04 58.34
C PRO A 231 -25.13 8.55 57.08
N LYS A 232 -24.98 9.88 57.05
CA LYS A 232 -24.44 10.78 56.01
C LYS A 232 -22.93 10.58 55.79
N ALA A 233 -22.47 10.49 54.54
CA ALA A 233 -21.06 10.53 54.14
C ALA A 233 -20.73 11.82 53.35
N GLU A 234 -19.55 12.38 53.64
CA GLU A 234 -19.00 13.64 53.14
C GLU A 234 -18.43 13.58 51.71
N PRO A 235 -18.25 14.73 51.02
CA PRO A 235 -17.83 14.78 49.62
C PRO A 235 -16.30 14.65 49.44
N GLY A 236 -15.90 13.66 48.63
CA GLY A 236 -14.55 13.50 48.13
C GLY A 236 -14.22 14.49 47.00
N LYS A 237 -13.04 15.09 47.11
CA LYS A 237 -12.53 16.23 46.33
C LYS A 237 -12.24 15.88 44.87
N SER A 238 -12.54 16.85 44.01
CA SER A 238 -12.02 17.05 42.67
C SER A 238 -10.52 17.29 42.66
N THR A 239 -9.82 16.68 41.71
CA THR A 239 -8.58 17.26 41.16
C THR A 239 -8.57 17.07 39.65
N ASP A 240 -8.79 18.19 38.99
CA ASP A 240 -8.45 18.49 37.61
C ASP A 240 -6.93 18.69 37.50
N ARG A 241 -6.32 18.19 36.42
CA ARG A 241 -5.02 18.68 35.92
C ARG A 241 -5.01 18.61 34.40
N SER A 242 -5.35 19.76 33.83
CA SER A 242 -5.00 20.22 32.50
C SER A 242 -3.49 20.40 32.30
N GLY A 243 -3.03 20.21 31.06
CA GLY A 243 -2.16 21.20 30.41
C GLY A 243 -0.75 20.80 29.94
N LEU A 244 -0.57 21.00 28.61
CA LEU A 244 0.63 21.51 27.90
C LEU A 244 1.72 20.46 27.51
N TRP A 245 2.42 20.49 26.36
CA TRP A 245 2.82 21.52 25.39
C TRP A 245 3.12 20.94 23.98
N ALA A 246 2.88 21.77 22.96
CA ALA A 246 3.66 22.06 21.75
C ALA A 246 4.05 21.00 20.67
N ALA A 247 3.86 21.48 19.43
CA ALA A 247 4.23 20.97 18.13
C ALA A 247 5.74 20.99 17.82
N VAL A 248 6.20 20.06 16.96
CA VAL A 248 7.33 20.19 16.01
C VAL A 248 7.07 19.21 14.84
N LEU A 249 6.57 19.66 13.68
CA LEU A 249 7.29 19.99 12.43
C LEU A 249 8.20 18.88 11.83
N ALA A 250 7.71 18.25 10.76
CA ALA A 250 8.51 17.72 9.62
C ALA A 250 9.21 18.90 8.90
N PRO A 251 10.30 18.76 8.10
CA PRO A 251 10.44 17.78 6.99
C PRO A 251 11.88 17.29 6.70
N LEU A 252 12.06 16.33 5.78
CA LEU A 252 13.13 16.43 4.74
C LEU A 252 12.92 15.46 3.56
N VAL A 253 12.57 16.03 2.41
CA VAL A 253 12.78 15.47 1.07
C VAL A 253 13.79 16.42 0.41
N ALA A 254 14.96 15.91 0.00
CA ALA A 254 15.70 16.35 -1.21
C ALA A 254 17.13 15.78 -1.27
N ALA A 255 17.61 15.69 -2.52
CA ALA A 255 19.00 15.59 -3.02
C ALA A 255 19.44 14.16 -3.42
N ILE A 256 20.03 13.89 -4.60
CA ILE A 256 20.89 14.72 -5.47
C ILE A 256 20.73 14.33 -6.96
N LEU A 257 20.66 15.35 -7.83
CA LEU A 257 21.02 15.33 -9.25
C LEU A 257 22.43 15.92 -9.38
N SER A 258 23.32 15.34 -10.19
CA SER A 258 24.28 16.05 -11.09
C SER A 258 25.38 15.11 -11.64
N LEU A 259 25.90 15.48 -12.83
CA LEU A 259 27.06 14.98 -13.59
C LEU A 259 26.72 13.89 -14.64
N PHE A 260 26.85 14.05 -15.96
CA PHE A 260 27.70 14.90 -16.80
C PHE A 260 27.03 15.34 -18.12
N ARG A 261 27.55 16.45 -18.66
CA ARG A 261 27.28 17.07 -19.96
C ARG A 261 28.33 16.61 -20.98
N LYS A 262 27.92 16.43 -22.25
CA LYS A 262 28.69 16.43 -23.53
C LYS A 262 29.66 15.28 -23.86
N ALA A 263 29.39 14.62 -25.00
CA ALA A 263 30.35 14.34 -26.09
C ALA A 263 29.58 13.95 -27.39
N PRO A 264 30.17 14.11 -28.60
CA PRO A 264 29.45 14.55 -29.80
C PRO A 264 29.05 13.47 -30.81
N SER A 265 28.10 13.87 -31.66
CA SER A 265 27.67 13.25 -32.91
C SER A 265 28.84 12.99 -33.88
N LEU A 266 28.98 11.72 -34.28
CA LEU A 266 29.76 11.30 -35.45
C LEU A 266 28.79 10.95 -36.58
N PHE A 267 28.37 11.95 -37.35
CA PHE A 267 27.86 11.74 -38.70
C PHE A 267 28.93 12.20 -39.70
N ARG A 268 29.64 11.25 -40.30
CA ARG A 268 30.48 11.49 -41.47
C ARG A 268 29.66 11.16 -42.72
N LYS A 269 29.31 12.20 -43.48
CA LYS A 269 28.83 12.10 -44.85
C LYS A 269 29.91 11.46 -45.73
N ALA A 270 29.52 10.54 -46.59
CA ALA A 270 30.26 10.18 -47.79
C ALA A 270 29.32 10.30 -48.99
N LYS A 271 29.70 11.19 -49.91
CA LYS A 271 29.33 11.26 -51.33
C LYS A 271 30.33 12.21 -52.00
N PRO A 272 30.52 12.16 -53.33
CA PRO A 272 29.82 11.35 -54.31
C PRO A 272 30.35 9.92 -54.43
#